data_AF-A0A937X267-F1
#
_entry.id   AF-A0A937X267-F1
#
_cell.length_a   1.000
_cell.length_b   1.000
_cell.length_c   1.000
_cell.angle_alpha   90.00
_cell.angle_beta   90.00
_cell.angle_gamma   90.00
#
_symmetry.space_group_name_H-M   'P 1'
#
loop_
_entity.id
_entity.type
_entity.pdbx_description
1 polymer ?
#
loop_
_entity_poly.entity_id
_entity_poly.type
_entity_poly.pdbx_seq_one_letter_code
_entity_poly.pdbx_strand_id
1 'polypeptide(L)'
;SFFMYNQNGQQAIARPMLDGLPPTDMPGPSPSNDWSAYPKYDEEDTWDIGTRAPSSNFVYAFEHYRFFVHDNWQEVFAHDSKGTPTAGTLDRLVEAFRDGCEVKVGISGLYADLAETDAPPLAHEVFVQIHSGYYGTDRRIFSAGTHPLVRVRPRIPARYETGGWDFGWVMTRSDGFVARWLCHPYTLQFHKSAVTAAIRWFVR
;
A
#
# COMPACT_ATOMS: atom_id res chain seq x y z
N SER A 1 -7.10 -3.71 11.64
CA SER A 1 -5.86 -2.95 11.88
C SER A 1 -4.91 -3.12 10.72
N PHE A 2 -4.13 -2.10 10.39
CA PHE A 2 -3.09 -2.12 9.37
C PHE A 2 -1.73 -2.08 10.05
N PHE A 3 -1.03 -3.21 10.04
CA PHE A 3 0.33 -3.31 10.57
C PHE A 3 1.35 -2.95 9.50
N MET A 4 2.42 -2.30 9.92
CA MET A 4 3.56 -1.98 9.07
C MET A 4 4.85 -2.40 9.79
N TYR A 5 5.77 -2.98 9.03
CA TYR A 5 7.08 -3.42 9.50
C TYR A 5 8.15 -2.78 8.63
N ASN A 6 9.00 -1.95 9.23
CA ASN A 6 10.14 -1.35 8.56
C ASN A 6 11.37 -2.26 8.66
N GLN A 7 12.28 -2.13 7.68
CA GLN A 7 13.52 -2.90 7.64
C GLN A 7 14.44 -2.60 8.83
N ASN A 8 14.35 -1.41 9.44
CA ASN A 8 15.11 -1.03 10.62
C ASN A 8 14.51 -1.57 11.94
N GLY A 9 13.46 -2.40 11.88
CA GLY A 9 12.81 -3.00 13.05
C GLY A 9 11.66 -2.17 13.65
N GLN A 10 11.50 -0.92 13.23
CA GLN A 10 10.35 -0.09 13.62
C GLN A 10 9.06 -0.66 13.06
N GLN A 11 8.04 -0.65 13.90
CA GLN A 11 6.71 -1.13 13.59
C GLN A 11 5.73 0.02 13.71
N ALA A 12 4.61 -0.13 13.05
CA ALA A 12 3.52 0.80 13.22
C ALA A 12 2.19 0.09 13.07
N ILE A 13 1.16 0.66 13.68
CA ILE A 13 -0.20 0.17 13.57
C ILE A 13 -1.16 1.32 13.39
N ALA A 14 -2.05 1.19 12.40
CA ALA A 14 -3.23 2.03 12.27
C ALA A 14 -4.49 1.20 12.53
N ARG A 15 -5.45 1.77 13.26
CA ARG A 15 -6.70 1.10 13.65
C ARG A 15 -7.89 1.95 13.21
N PRO A 16 -8.37 1.84 11.95
CA PRO A 16 -9.57 2.53 11.55
C PRO A 16 -10.77 2.06 12.39
N MET A 17 -11.48 2.99 13.02
CA MET A 17 -12.70 2.73 13.78
C MET A 17 -13.90 2.78 12.84
N LEU A 18 -14.57 1.65 12.66
CA LEU A 18 -15.68 1.45 11.73
C LEU A 18 -17.03 1.24 12.45
N ASP A 19 -17.09 1.63 13.72
CA ASP A 19 -18.24 1.44 14.61
C ASP A 19 -19.37 2.47 14.39
N GLY A 20 -19.13 3.49 13.57
CA GLY A 20 -20.09 4.55 13.29
C GLY A 20 -20.18 5.61 14.40
N LEU A 21 -19.38 5.51 15.45
CA LEU A 21 -19.37 6.50 16.53
C LEU A 21 -18.77 7.83 16.05
N PRO A 22 -19.22 8.96 16.60
CA PRO A 22 -18.59 10.25 16.33
C PRO A 22 -17.20 10.32 16.99
N PRO A 23 -16.22 10.99 16.34
CA PRO A 23 -14.95 11.32 16.98
C PRO A 23 -15.17 12.09 18.28
N THR A 24 -14.36 11.79 19.30
CA THR A 24 -14.31 12.52 20.57
C THR A 24 -13.19 13.57 20.61
N ASP A 25 -12.28 13.54 19.63
CA ASP A 25 -11.15 14.46 19.53
C ASP A 25 -10.82 14.80 18.06
N MET A 26 -9.89 15.74 17.88
CA MET A 26 -9.39 16.19 16.59
C MET A 26 -8.12 15.43 16.16
N PRO A 27 -7.86 15.32 14.85
CA PRO A 27 -6.61 14.74 14.35
C PRO A 27 -5.38 15.53 14.84
N GLY A 28 -4.32 14.81 15.20
CA GLY A 28 -3.05 15.38 15.66
C GLY A 28 -2.22 14.43 16.53
N PRO A 29 -1.06 14.89 17.02
CA PRO A 29 -0.26 14.16 18.00
C PRO A 29 -1.08 13.84 19.24
N SER A 30 -0.89 12.66 19.81
CA SER A 30 -1.58 12.20 21.01
C SER A 30 -0.59 11.88 22.13
N PRO A 31 -1.01 11.95 23.40
CA PRO A 31 -0.15 11.58 24.52
C PRO A 31 0.33 10.13 24.42
N SER A 32 1.56 9.89 24.85
CA SER A 32 2.09 8.53 24.98
C SER A 32 1.35 7.74 26.07
N ASN A 33 1.23 6.43 25.87
CA ASN A 33 0.62 5.54 26.86
C ASN A 33 1.66 5.04 27.88
N ASP A 34 1.19 4.64 29.07
CA ASP A 34 2.04 3.93 30.03
C ASP A 34 2.16 2.45 29.63
N TRP A 35 3.36 2.08 29.17
CA TRP A 35 3.72 0.73 28.77
C TRP A 35 4.59 -0.01 29.80
N SER A 36 4.64 0.44 31.05
CA SER A 36 5.48 -0.17 32.10
C SER A 36 5.24 -1.66 32.31
N ALA A 37 4.02 -2.15 32.04
CA ALA A 37 3.67 -3.58 32.09
C ALA A 37 4.19 -4.41 30.89
N TYR A 38 4.68 -3.76 29.83
CA TYR A 38 5.12 -4.37 28.57
C TYR A 38 6.57 -3.96 28.25
N PRO A 39 7.57 -4.52 28.97
CA PRO A 39 8.97 -4.07 28.90
C PRO A 39 9.67 -4.32 27.55
N LYS A 40 8.99 -4.96 26.59
CA LYS A 40 9.47 -5.15 25.22
C LYS A 40 8.82 -4.18 24.22
N TYR A 41 7.93 -3.30 24.67
CA TYR A 41 7.18 -2.37 23.82
C TYR A 41 7.66 -0.94 24.09
N ASP A 42 8.40 -0.39 23.13
CA ASP A 42 8.87 0.99 23.17
C ASP A 42 8.00 1.82 22.21
N GLU A 43 7.03 2.55 22.75
CA GLU A 43 6.22 3.50 21.95
C GLU A 43 7.06 4.70 21.56
N GLU A 44 7.06 5.06 20.28
CA GLU A 44 7.74 6.25 19.79
C GLU A 44 6.80 7.46 19.79
N ASP A 45 5.64 7.28 19.17
CA ASP A 45 4.59 8.30 19.13
C ASP A 45 3.21 7.66 18.92
N THR A 46 2.19 8.44 19.24
CA THR A 46 0.79 8.10 19.01
C THR A 46 0.10 9.28 18.34
N TRP A 47 -0.83 8.99 17.45
CA TRP A 47 -1.55 9.96 16.65
C TRP A 47 -3.04 9.66 16.65
N ASP A 48 -3.83 10.73 16.59
CA ASP A 48 -5.25 10.73 16.30
C ASP A 48 -6.11 9.89 17.28
N ILE A 49 -5.71 9.80 18.55
CA ILE A 49 -6.56 9.24 19.62
C ILE A 49 -7.91 9.98 19.63
N GLY A 50 -9.01 9.25 19.85
CA GLY A 50 -10.35 9.82 19.87
C GLY A 50 -10.90 10.14 18.48
N THR A 51 -10.14 9.90 17.41
CA THR A 51 -10.64 9.98 16.03
C THR A 51 -11.04 8.60 15.49
N ARG A 52 -11.41 8.53 14.22
CA ARG A 52 -11.61 7.27 13.51
C ARG A 52 -10.32 6.61 13.01
N ALA A 53 -9.18 7.26 13.17
CA ALA A 53 -7.93 6.87 12.57
C ALA A 53 -6.76 6.75 13.57
N PRO A 54 -6.95 6.25 14.81
CA PRO A 54 -5.86 6.17 15.77
C PRO A 54 -4.73 5.30 15.23
N SER A 55 -3.50 5.77 15.43
CA SER A 55 -2.30 5.07 14.98
C SER A 55 -1.13 5.33 15.92
N SER A 56 -0.16 4.43 15.90
CA SER A 56 1.07 4.58 16.68
C SER A 56 2.25 3.94 15.96
N ASN A 57 3.44 4.49 16.23
CA ASN A 57 4.72 3.93 15.79
C ASN A 57 5.48 3.48 17.04
N PHE A 58 6.13 2.32 16.96
CA PHE A 58 6.74 1.68 18.11
C PHE A 58 7.83 0.70 17.69
N VAL A 59 8.67 0.30 18.63
CA VAL A 59 9.57 -0.83 18.49
C VAL A 59 9.10 -1.91 19.47
N TYR A 60 8.73 -3.07 18.93
CA TYR A 60 8.65 -4.26 19.76
C TYR A 60 10.00 -4.97 19.73
N ALA A 61 10.67 -5.06 20.88
CA ALA A 61 11.97 -5.69 21.06
C ALA A 61 11.86 -7.23 20.98
N PHE A 62 11.67 -7.74 19.77
CA PHE A 62 11.84 -9.17 19.51
C PHE A 62 13.31 -9.54 19.61
N GLU A 63 13.60 -10.68 20.24
CA GLU A 63 14.97 -11.16 20.43
C GLU A 63 15.62 -11.57 19.10
N HIS A 64 14.84 -12.17 18.19
CA HIS A 64 15.30 -12.60 16.87
C HIS A 64 14.22 -12.45 15.80
N TYR A 65 14.60 -11.93 14.63
CA TYR A 65 13.82 -11.96 13.40
C TYR A 65 14.49 -12.85 12.36
N ARG A 66 13.74 -13.76 11.76
CA ARG A 66 14.17 -14.53 10.59
C ARG A 66 13.12 -14.42 9.49
N PHE A 67 13.50 -13.80 8.39
CA PHE A 67 12.65 -13.71 7.20
C PHE A 67 12.87 -14.94 6.34
N PHE A 68 11.77 -15.62 5.98
CA PHE A 68 11.77 -16.68 4.98
C PHE A 68 11.22 -16.09 3.68
N VAL A 69 12.06 -16.06 2.65
CA VAL A 69 11.68 -15.53 1.34
C VAL A 69 11.50 -16.71 0.39
N HIS A 70 10.35 -16.75 -0.27
CA HIS A 70 10.10 -17.66 -1.37
C HIS A 70 10.25 -16.89 -2.69
N ASP A 71 11.45 -16.95 -3.26
CA ASP A 71 11.84 -16.16 -4.43
C ASP A 71 11.50 -16.89 -5.74
N ASN A 72 10.20 -17.03 -6.03
CA ASN A 72 9.71 -17.69 -7.24
C ASN A 72 8.84 -16.80 -8.13
N TRP A 73 8.73 -15.52 -7.82
CA TRP A 73 8.00 -14.58 -8.66
C TRP A 73 8.83 -14.20 -9.88
N GLN A 74 8.28 -14.38 -11.07
CA GLN A 74 8.95 -14.03 -12.33
C GLN A 74 8.28 -12.84 -12.97
N GLU A 75 9.04 -11.80 -13.30
CA GLU A 75 8.54 -10.71 -14.13
C GLU A 75 8.34 -11.21 -15.56
N VAL A 76 7.12 -11.06 -16.09
CA VAL A 76 6.76 -11.49 -17.44
C VAL A 76 6.41 -10.33 -18.37
N PHE A 77 6.09 -9.17 -17.79
CA PHE A 77 5.75 -7.97 -18.53
C PHE A 77 5.98 -6.72 -17.67
N ALA A 78 6.52 -5.67 -18.26
CA ALA A 78 6.60 -4.35 -17.65
C ALA A 78 6.35 -3.27 -18.68
N HIS A 79 5.79 -2.15 -18.24
CA HIS A 79 5.59 -0.97 -19.08
C HIS A 79 5.79 0.33 -18.31
N ASP A 80 6.04 1.41 -19.04
CA ASP A 80 6.08 2.77 -18.49
C ASP A 80 4.67 3.31 -18.19
N SER A 81 4.57 4.56 -17.71
CA SER A 81 3.28 5.20 -17.39
C SER A 81 2.38 5.47 -18.60
N LYS A 82 2.87 5.30 -19.83
CA LYS A 82 2.09 5.42 -21.06
C LYS A 82 1.68 4.05 -21.62
N GLY A 83 2.03 2.96 -20.93
CA GLY A 83 1.78 1.60 -21.41
C GLY A 83 2.80 1.12 -22.43
N THR A 84 3.90 1.84 -22.65
CA THR A 84 4.97 1.40 -23.55
C THR A 84 5.72 0.25 -22.91
N PRO A 85 5.81 -0.94 -23.54
CA PRO A 85 6.57 -2.06 -23.00
C PRO A 85 8.03 -1.70 -22.72
N THR A 86 8.52 -2.04 -21.54
CA THR A 86 9.92 -1.85 -21.13
C THR A 86 10.63 -3.18 -20.87
N ALA A 87 9.89 -4.24 -20.57
CA ALA A 87 10.40 -5.61 -20.45
C ALA A 87 9.29 -6.64 -20.71
N GLY A 88 9.67 -7.84 -21.14
CA GLY A 88 8.72 -8.93 -21.38
C GLY A 88 7.66 -8.61 -22.45
N THR A 89 6.54 -9.33 -22.44
CA THR A 89 5.44 -9.08 -23.39
C THR A 89 4.08 -9.29 -22.72
N LEU A 90 3.08 -8.54 -23.18
CA LEU A 90 1.70 -8.74 -22.74
C LEU A 90 1.20 -10.17 -23.02
N ASP A 91 1.62 -10.77 -24.13
CA ASP A 91 1.24 -12.15 -24.48
C ASP A 91 1.69 -13.15 -23.41
N ARG A 92 2.91 -12.99 -22.85
CA ARG A 92 3.40 -13.85 -21.75
C ARG A 92 2.59 -13.70 -20.47
N LEU A 93 2.17 -12.48 -20.14
CA LEU A 93 1.27 -12.24 -19.01
C LEU A 93 -0.09 -12.92 -19.24
N VAL A 94 -0.64 -12.81 -20.45
CA VAL A 94 -1.93 -13.40 -20.80
C VAL A 94 -1.87 -14.92 -20.81
N GLU A 95 -0.80 -15.52 -21.34
CA GLU A 95 -0.57 -16.97 -21.28
C GLU A 95 -0.50 -17.47 -19.84
N ALA A 96 0.36 -16.87 -19.00
CA ALA A 96 0.46 -17.25 -17.60
C ALA A 96 -0.87 -17.09 -16.84
N PHE A 97 -1.62 -16.01 -17.09
CA PHE A 97 -2.95 -15.83 -16.52
C PHE A 97 -3.93 -16.92 -16.97
N ARG A 98 -3.89 -17.32 -18.25
CA ARG A 98 -4.74 -18.40 -18.79
C ARG A 98 -4.40 -19.77 -18.21
N ASP A 99 -3.12 -19.98 -17.88
CA ASP A 99 -2.64 -21.20 -17.22
C ASP A 99 -2.97 -21.24 -15.73
N GLY A 100 -3.60 -20.18 -15.20
CA GLY A 100 -4.03 -20.09 -13.81
C GLY A 100 -2.91 -19.70 -12.84
N CYS A 101 -1.80 -19.14 -13.34
CA CYS A 101 -0.74 -18.61 -12.49
C CYS A 101 -1.28 -17.51 -11.57
N GLU A 102 -0.72 -17.44 -10.37
CA GLU A 102 -0.96 -16.28 -9.51
C GLU A 102 -0.24 -15.07 -10.09
N VAL A 103 -0.83 -13.88 -9.95
CA VAL A 103 -0.26 -12.64 -10.50
C VAL A 103 -0.09 -11.59 -9.40
N LYS A 104 1.02 -10.86 -9.46
CA LYS A 104 1.34 -9.71 -8.60
C LYS A 104 1.80 -8.55 -9.47
N VAL A 105 1.56 -7.33 -9.03
CA VAL A 105 2.06 -6.12 -9.68
C VAL A 105 3.02 -5.35 -8.78
N GLY A 106 4.02 -4.72 -9.40
CA GLY A 106 4.80 -3.62 -8.83
C GLY A 106 4.33 -2.32 -9.47
N ILE A 107 3.86 -1.36 -8.67
CA ILE A 107 3.28 -0.09 -9.15
C ILE A 107 4.19 1.05 -8.71
N SER A 108 4.77 1.77 -9.66
CA SER A 108 5.68 2.89 -9.37
C SER A 108 4.91 4.14 -8.92
N GLY A 109 5.36 4.77 -7.83
CA GLY A 109 4.90 6.12 -7.44
C GLY A 109 3.45 6.22 -6.97
N LEU A 110 2.80 5.11 -6.58
CA LEU A 110 1.37 5.07 -6.26
C LEU A 110 0.95 6.00 -5.10
N TYR A 111 1.89 6.35 -4.22
CA TYR A 111 1.67 7.15 -3.00
C TYR A 111 2.25 8.56 -3.12
N ALA A 112 2.66 8.97 -4.32
CA ALA A 112 3.32 10.27 -4.53
C ALA A 112 2.43 11.47 -4.12
N ASP A 113 1.11 11.31 -4.18
CA ASP A 113 0.13 12.32 -3.75
C ASP A 113 0.00 12.46 -2.22
N LEU A 114 0.60 11.57 -1.43
CA LEU A 114 0.69 11.69 0.04
C LEU A 114 1.98 12.37 0.50
N ALA A 115 2.92 12.64 -0.41
CA ALA A 115 4.19 13.27 -0.09
C ALA A 115 3.99 14.68 0.50
N GLU A 116 4.90 15.09 1.38
CA GLU A 116 4.94 16.47 1.87
C GLU A 116 5.23 17.43 0.72
N THR A 117 4.49 18.54 0.66
CA THR A 117 4.56 19.54 -0.41
C THR A 117 5.99 20.04 -0.67
N ASP A 118 6.79 20.17 0.39
CA ASP A 118 8.14 20.74 0.34
C ASP A 118 9.26 19.68 0.40
N ALA A 119 8.92 18.39 0.43
CA ALA A 119 9.90 17.31 0.47
C ALA A 119 10.31 16.87 -0.95
N PRO A 120 11.58 16.46 -1.16
CA PRO A 120 11.98 15.89 -2.44
C PRO A 120 11.17 14.61 -2.73
N PRO A 121 10.75 14.39 -4.00
CA PRO A 121 10.03 13.18 -4.36
C PRO A 121 10.83 11.92 -4.01
N LEU A 122 10.24 11.04 -3.19
CA LEU A 122 10.82 9.75 -2.89
C LEU A 122 10.33 8.71 -3.91
N ALA A 123 11.23 8.24 -4.76
CA ALA A 123 10.95 7.12 -5.65
C ALA A 123 10.60 5.87 -4.83
N HIS A 124 9.46 5.26 -5.13
CA HIS A 124 8.97 4.07 -4.43
C HIS A 124 8.16 3.19 -5.39
N GLU A 125 8.09 1.90 -5.06
CA GLU A 125 7.30 0.90 -5.79
C GLU A 125 6.48 0.10 -4.78
N VAL A 126 5.21 -0.15 -5.12
CA VAL A 126 4.27 -0.90 -4.29
C VAL A 126 4.03 -2.25 -4.92
N PHE A 127 4.35 -3.31 -4.18
CA PHE A 127 4.04 -4.68 -4.60
C PHE A 127 2.74 -5.16 -3.98
N VAL A 128 1.80 -5.58 -4.81
CA VAL A 128 0.50 -6.08 -4.35
C VAL A 128 0.00 -7.20 -5.26
N GLN A 129 -0.52 -8.27 -4.65
CA GLN A 129 -1.15 -9.36 -5.38
C GLN A 129 -2.42 -8.87 -6.06
N ILE A 130 -2.72 -9.43 -7.23
CA ILE A 130 -4.00 -9.19 -7.88
C ILE A 130 -5.04 -10.19 -7.35
N HIS A 131 -6.29 -9.75 -7.33
CA HIS A 131 -7.45 -10.58 -7.09
C HIS A 131 -7.99 -11.08 -8.44
N SER A 132 -8.97 -10.37 -9.01
CA SER A 132 -9.56 -10.70 -10.30
C SER A 132 -8.83 -10.02 -11.46
N GLY A 133 -8.44 -10.81 -12.46
CA GLY A 133 -7.88 -10.35 -13.73
C GLY A 133 -8.87 -10.50 -14.89
N TYR A 134 -8.81 -9.60 -15.86
CA TYR A 134 -9.63 -9.59 -17.07
C TYR A 134 -8.78 -9.21 -18.27
N TYR A 135 -8.84 -9.98 -19.34
CA TYR A 135 -8.19 -9.66 -20.60
C TYR A 135 -9.22 -9.29 -21.67
N GLY A 136 -9.25 -8.01 -22.04
CA GLY A 136 -10.07 -7.53 -23.15
C GLY A 136 -9.37 -7.83 -24.47
N THR A 137 -9.86 -8.82 -25.23
CA THR A 137 -9.22 -9.32 -26.45
C THR A 137 -9.15 -8.28 -27.57
N ASP A 138 -10.22 -7.51 -27.77
CA ASP A 138 -10.30 -6.56 -28.89
C ASP A 138 -9.32 -5.40 -28.72
N ARG A 139 -9.20 -4.89 -27.49
CA ARG A 139 -8.30 -3.77 -27.16
C ARG A 139 -6.91 -4.24 -26.75
N ARG A 140 -6.73 -5.55 -26.53
CA ARG A 140 -5.51 -6.16 -25.96
C ARG A 140 -5.09 -5.46 -24.67
N ILE A 141 -6.01 -5.34 -23.71
CA ILE A 141 -5.75 -4.73 -22.39
C ILE A 141 -6.00 -5.76 -21.30
N PHE A 142 -4.98 -6.00 -20.49
CA PHE A 142 -5.10 -6.74 -19.24
C PHE A 142 -5.43 -5.77 -18.11
N SER A 143 -6.50 -6.04 -17.38
CA SER A 143 -6.98 -5.24 -16.25
C SER A 143 -7.07 -6.12 -15.01
N ALA A 144 -6.60 -5.64 -13.86
CA ALA A 144 -6.63 -6.42 -12.64
C ALA A 144 -6.96 -5.56 -11.42
N GLY A 145 -7.90 -6.02 -10.59
CA GLY A 145 -8.12 -5.45 -9.26
C GLY A 145 -7.12 -6.03 -8.27
N THR A 146 -6.57 -5.22 -7.37
CA THR A 146 -5.62 -5.68 -6.36
C THR A 146 -6.31 -6.21 -5.11
N HIS A 147 -5.59 -6.95 -4.28
CA HIS A 147 -5.92 -7.02 -2.85
C HIS A 147 -5.96 -5.61 -2.24
N PRO A 148 -6.73 -5.39 -1.14
CA PRO A 148 -6.73 -4.11 -0.46
C PRO A 148 -5.32 -3.77 0.01
N LEU A 149 -4.99 -2.49 -0.06
CA LEU A 149 -3.71 -1.96 0.38
C LEU A 149 -3.91 -0.73 1.26
N VAL A 150 -2.94 -0.51 2.14
CA VAL A 150 -2.77 0.74 2.87
C VAL A 150 -1.74 1.58 2.14
N ARG A 151 -2.02 2.87 1.95
CA ARG A 151 -1.04 3.84 1.46
C ARG A 151 -0.52 4.61 2.66
N VAL A 152 0.79 4.71 2.78
CA VAL A 152 1.45 5.51 3.80
C VAL A 152 2.37 6.47 3.08
N ARG A 153 2.43 7.72 3.55
CA ARG A 153 3.31 8.76 3.03
C ARG A 153 4.71 8.20 2.82
N PRO A 154 5.28 8.29 1.61
CA PRO A 154 6.61 7.80 1.33
C PRO A 154 7.66 8.49 2.22
N ARG A 155 8.30 7.71 3.10
CA ARG A 155 9.40 8.13 3.97
C ARG A 155 10.24 6.91 4.34
N ILE A 156 11.50 7.13 4.72
CA ILE A 156 12.38 6.11 5.30
C ILE A 156 12.77 6.60 6.69
N PRO A 157 12.34 5.93 7.78
CA PRO A 157 11.37 4.84 7.84
C PRO A 157 9.94 5.31 7.53
N ALA A 158 9.07 4.40 7.10
CA ALA A 158 7.64 4.70 6.95
C ALA A 158 6.98 4.78 8.33
N ARG A 159 6.06 5.73 8.51
CA ARG A 159 5.37 6.01 9.78
C ARG A 159 3.91 6.35 9.55
N TYR A 160 3.03 6.00 10.49
CA TYR A 160 1.68 6.57 10.53
C TYR A 160 1.72 7.93 11.24
N GLU A 161 1.11 8.93 10.61
CA GLU A 161 0.96 10.29 11.15
C GLU A 161 -0.38 10.85 10.68
N THR A 162 -0.83 11.93 11.32
CA THR A 162 -2.06 12.62 10.91
C THR A 162 -2.05 12.96 9.42
N GLY A 163 -3.08 12.53 8.70
CA GLY A 163 -3.24 12.79 7.26
C GLY A 163 -2.17 12.16 6.37
N GLY A 164 -1.32 11.29 6.91
CA GLY A 164 -0.22 10.64 6.19
C GLY A 164 -0.56 9.28 5.61
N TRP A 165 -1.82 8.85 5.66
CA TRP A 165 -2.22 7.53 5.20
C TRP A 165 -3.69 7.46 4.81
N ASP A 166 -3.99 6.49 3.94
CA ASP A 166 -5.34 6.07 3.58
C ASP A 166 -5.30 4.58 3.19
N PHE A 167 -6.43 4.01 2.78
CA PHE A 167 -6.49 2.60 2.39
C PHE A 167 -7.58 2.35 1.35
N GLY A 168 -7.46 1.27 0.59
CA GLY A 168 -8.50 0.88 -0.36
C GLY A 168 -8.02 -0.08 -1.42
N TRP A 169 -8.59 0.04 -2.61
CA TRP A 169 -8.31 -0.85 -3.74
C TRP A 169 -7.81 -0.04 -4.92
N VAL A 170 -6.98 -0.68 -5.73
CA VAL A 170 -6.63 -0.15 -7.05
C VAL A 170 -6.95 -1.19 -8.12
N MET A 171 -7.25 -0.69 -9.32
CA MET A 171 -7.35 -1.51 -10.52
C MET A 171 -6.26 -1.04 -11.48
N THR A 172 -5.33 -1.92 -11.81
CA THR A 172 -4.23 -1.66 -12.73
C THR A 172 -4.58 -2.15 -14.13
N ARG A 173 -4.00 -1.50 -15.14
CA ARG A 173 -4.09 -1.90 -16.55
C ARG A 173 -2.73 -1.95 -17.21
N SER A 174 -2.61 -2.84 -18.19
CA SER A 174 -1.40 -3.03 -19.01
C SER A 174 -1.02 -1.83 -19.88
N ASP A 175 -1.84 -0.76 -19.88
CA ASP A 175 -1.59 0.48 -20.62
C ASP A 175 -1.21 1.66 -19.70
N GLY A 176 -0.80 1.38 -18.46
CA GLY A 176 -0.37 2.41 -17.51
C GLY A 176 -1.49 2.98 -16.64
N PHE A 177 -2.76 2.74 -16.98
CA PHE A 177 -3.87 3.28 -16.20
C PHE A 177 -4.02 2.58 -14.85
N VAL A 178 -4.21 3.37 -13.79
CA VAL A 178 -4.51 2.89 -12.44
C VAL A 178 -5.73 3.64 -11.91
N ALA A 179 -6.87 2.95 -11.80
CA ALA A 179 -8.01 3.46 -11.04
C ALA A 179 -7.81 3.20 -9.56
N ARG A 180 -8.21 4.17 -8.73
CA ARG A 180 -8.08 4.15 -7.27
C ARG A 180 -9.46 4.33 -6.66
N TRP A 181 -9.79 3.49 -5.69
CA TRP A 181 -10.95 3.62 -4.83
C TRP A 181 -10.49 3.59 -3.38
N LEU A 182 -10.28 4.78 -2.81
CA LEU A 182 -9.60 4.99 -1.54
C LEU A 182 -10.56 5.52 -0.49
N CYS A 183 -10.43 5.01 0.73
CA CYS A 183 -11.18 5.41 1.91
C CYS A 183 -10.35 6.42 2.71
N HIS A 184 -10.91 7.60 2.95
CA HIS A 184 -10.30 8.59 3.83
C HIS A 184 -10.53 8.18 5.30
N PRO A 185 -9.47 7.90 6.09
CA PRO A 185 -9.61 7.18 7.36
C PRO A 185 -10.39 7.94 8.43
N TYR A 186 -10.41 9.27 8.40
CA TYR A 186 -11.15 10.09 9.38
C TYR A 186 -12.64 10.23 9.08
N THR A 187 -13.02 10.17 7.81
CA THR A 187 -14.40 10.44 7.35
C THR A 187 -15.11 9.16 6.91
N LEU A 188 -14.36 8.09 6.66
CA LEU A 188 -14.82 6.82 6.06
C LEU A 188 -15.47 7.00 4.68
N GLN A 189 -15.26 8.16 4.06
CA GLN A 189 -15.76 8.43 2.72
C GLN A 189 -14.81 7.85 1.68
N PHE A 190 -15.41 7.27 0.65
CA PHE A 190 -14.67 6.71 -0.46
C PHE A 190 -14.57 7.72 -1.60
N HIS A 191 -13.36 7.82 -2.15
CA HIS A 191 -13.05 8.69 -3.27
C HIS A 191 -12.52 7.87 -4.44
N LYS A 192 -13.04 8.15 -5.63
CA LYS A 192 -12.56 7.56 -6.88
C LYS A 192 -11.62 8.54 -7.56
N SER A 193 -10.49 8.06 -8.04
CA SER A 193 -9.58 8.84 -8.87
C SER A 193 -8.80 7.92 -9.80
N ALA A 194 -7.98 8.49 -10.67
CA ALA A 194 -7.10 7.73 -11.53
C ALA A 194 -5.74 8.41 -11.66
N VAL A 195 -4.71 7.61 -11.87
CA VAL A 195 -3.35 8.04 -12.20
C VAL A 195 -2.81 7.16 -13.33
N THR A 196 -1.67 7.56 -13.88
CA THR A 196 -0.86 6.70 -14.72
C THR A 196 0.43 6.33 -14.00
N ALA A 197 0.86 5.07 -14.14
CA ALA A 197 2.03 4.55 -13.46
C ALA A 197 2.77 3.55 -14.34
N ALA A 198 4.09 3.49 -14.18
CA ALA A 198 4.86 2.35 -14.67
C ALA A 198 4.51 1.13 -13.80
N ILE A 199 4.30 -0.02 -14.45
CA ILE A 199 3.87 -1.25 -13.77
C ILE A 199 4.69 -2.43 -14.26
N ARG A 200 5.14 -3.24 -13.31
CA ARG A 200 5.77 -4.55 -13.52
C ARG A 200 4.78 -5.64 -13.13
N TRP A 201 4.67 -6.67 -13.93
CA TRP A 201 3.73 -7.79 -13.77
C TRP A 201 4.51 -9.07 -13.55
N PHE A 202 4.19 -9.74 -12.45
CA PHE A 202 4.87 -10.95 -11.98
C PHE A 202 3.91 -12.11 -11.90
N VAL A 203 4.41 -13.32 -12.18
CA VAL A 203 3.64 -14.56 -12.08
C VAL A 203 4.36 -15.61 -11.24
N ARG A 204 3.61 -16.58 -10.70
CA ARG A 204 4.16 -17.80 -10.10
C ARG A 204 3.21 -18.99 -10.24
#